data_AF-A0A1B1T9J1-F1
#
_entry.id   AF-A0A1B1T9J1-F1
#
_cell.length_a   1.000
_cell.length_b   1.000
_cell.length_c   1.000
_cell.angle_alpha   90.00
_cell.angle_beta   90.00
_cell.angle_gamma   90.00
#
_symmetry.space_group_name_H-M   'P 1'
#
loop_
_entity.id
_entity.type
_entity.pdbx_description
1 polymer ?
#
loop_
_entity_poly.entity_id
_entity_poly.type
_entity_poly.pdbx_seq_one_letter_code
_entity_poly.pdbx_strand_id
1 'polypeptide(L)'
;MDINVAVTMQDTNDPDWRTFAIIGLILIFNTIYPQISFSGPWDSESFTIGVLGLIGLSLIYISWYRFTFNRKGLIPWMDNLINPSKSSKIELLIGFIFILGAWFIGNIMQDIFPDPTGLILALIGALLILHSTYVLLSIGPLKDE
;
A
#
# COMPACT_ATOMS: atom_id res chain seq x y z
N MET A 1 50.34 -2.78 21.40
CA MET A 1 49.84 -4.05 20.85
C MET A 1 48.32 -3.99 20.95
N ASP A 2 47.72 -3.64 19.82
CA ASP A 2 46.31 -3.29 19.62
C ASP A 2 45.37 -4.45 19.86
N ILE A 3 44.28 -4.24 20.61
CA ILE A 3 43.08 -5.08 20.50
C ILE A 3 41.80 -4.26 20.74
N ASN A 4 41.64 -3.22 19.93
CA ASN A 4 40.34 -2.59 19.61
C ASN A 4 39.43 -3.52 18.78
N VAL A 5 39.49 -4.84 18.99
CA VAL A 5 38.84 -5.84 18.13
C VAL A 5 37.52 -6.37 18.72
N ALA A 6 37.22 -6.04 19.98
CA ALA A 6 35.94 -6.39 20.61
C ALA A 6 34.74 -5.54 20.14
N VAL A 7 34.94 -4.65 19.15
CA VAL A 7 33.88 -3.84 18.51
C VAL A 7 33.63 -4.31 17.07
N THR A 8 33.79 -5.61 16.80
CA THR A 8 33.45 -6.16 15.49
C THR A 8 32.41 -7.26 15.63
N MET A 9 31.26 -7.02 14.98
CA MET A 9 30.26 -7.99 14.60
C MET A 9 29.34 -8.49 15.72
N GLN A 10 28.63 -7.57 16.37
CA GLN A 10 27.24 -7.90 16.68
C GLN A 10 26.48 -7.78 15.37
N ASP A 11 26.45 -8.89 14.65
CA ASP A 11 25.66 -9.12 13.45
C ASP A 11 24.18 -8.97 13.85
N THR A 12 23.69 -7.74 13.87
CA THR A 12 22.28 -7.42 14.08
C THR A 12 21.56 -7.89 12.83
N ASN A 13 21.25 -9.18 12.79
CA ASN A 13 20.43 -9.84 11.79
C ASN A 13 18.95 -9.42 11.93
N ASP A 14 18.69 -8.30 12.59
CA ASP A 14 17.42 -7.61 12.54
C ASP A 14 17.28 -6.98 11.16
N PRO A 15 16.15 -7.20 10.46
CA PRO A 15 15.90 -6.54 9.20
C PRO A 15 16.04 -5.01 9.36
N ASP A 16 17.09 -4.41 8.79
CA ASP A 16 17.34 -2.97 8.79
C ASP A 16 16.21 -2.19 8.11
N TRP A 17 15.15 -1.91 8.86
CA TRP A 17 13.98 -1.14 8.45
C TRP A 17 14.29 0.35 8.38
N ARG A 18 15.25 0.82 9.20
CA ARG A 18 15.58 2.23 9.36
C ARG A 18 16.06 2.84 8.05
N THR A 19 16.91 2.13 7.31
CA THR A 19 17.40 2.59 6.01
C THR A 19 16.26 2.81 5.02
N PHE A 20 15.28 1.91 4.96
CA PHE A 20 14.11 2.04 4.07
C PHE A 20 13.19 3.18 4.51
N ALA A 21 12.99 3.36 5.82
CA ALA A 21 12.21 4.48 6.36
C ALA A 21 12.84 5.83 6.00
N ILE A 22 14.15 5.97 6.21
CA ILE A 22 14.87 7.22 5.97
C ILE A 22 14.85 7.57 4.48
N ILE A 23 15.20 6.62 3.60
CA ILE A 23 15.19 6.85 2.14
C ILE A 23 13.77 7.14 1.66
N GLY A 24 12.78 6.37 2.13
CA GLY A 24 11.38 6.58 1.77
C GLY A 24 10.85 7.95 2.20
N LEU A 25 11.18 8.39 3.42
CA LEU A 25 10.81 9.71 3.93
C LEU A 25 11.46 10.84 3.10
N ILE A 26 12.73 10.71 2.74
CA ILE A 26 13.44 11.69 1.91
C ILE A 26 12.76 11.81 0.54
N LEU A 27 12.40 10.68 -0.08
CA LEU A 27 11.72 10.66 -1.38
C LEU A 27 10.31 11.26 -1.30
N ILE A 28 9.55 10.97 -0.25
CA ILE A 28 8.24 11.62 -0.03
C ILE A 28 8.41 13.12 0.19
N PHE A 29 9.39 13.53 1.00
CA PHE A 29 9.65 14.94 1.25
C PHE A 29 10.05 15.67 -0.04
N ASN A 30 10.82 15.03 -0.91
CA ASN A 30 11.19 15.56 -2.22
C ASN A 30 9.97 15.94 -3.08
N THR A 31 8.83 15.26 -2.94
CA THR A 31 7.58 15.61 -3.65
C THR A 31 6.98 16.94 -3.21
N ILE A 32 7.25 17.39 -1.98
CA ILE A 32 6.76 18.65 -1.43
C ILE A 32 7.78 19.76 -1.72
N TYR A 33 9.04 19.52 -1.38
CA TYR A 33 10.15 20.45 -1.57
C TYR A 33 11.47 19.66 -1.50
N PRO A 34 12.45 19.84 -2.41
CA PRO A 34 12.58 20.84 -3.48
C PRO A 34 12.05 20.44 -4.87
N GLN A 35 11.31 19.33 -5.03
CA GLN A 35 10.80 18.85 -6.33
C GLN A 35 11.91 18.59 -7.37
N ILE A 36 13.04 18.04 -6.93
CA ILE A 36 14.12 17.65 -7.86
C ILE A 36 13.60 16.56 -8.79
N SER A 37 13.63 16.84 -10.08
CA SER A 37 13.07 15.98 -11.11
C SER A 37 13.92 16.01 -12.37
N PHE A 38 13.65 15.08 -13.27
CA PHE A 38 14.19 15.03 -14.63
C PHE A 38 13.02 14.95 -15.62
N SER A 39 13.19 15.50 -16.82
CA SER A 39 12.21 15.40 -17.90
C SER A 39 11.81 13.95 -18.10
N GLY A 40 10.59 13.61 -17.66
CA GLY A 40 10.02 12.29 -17.82
C GLY A 40 9.52 12.07 -19.25
N PRO A 41 8.90 10.91 -19.52
CA PRO A 41 8.10 10.78 -20.74
C PRO A 41 7.11 11.94 -20.83
N TRP A 42 6.86 12.42 -22.05
CA TRP A 42 6.02 13.61 -22.32
C TRP A 42 6.61 14.94 -21.85
N ASP A 43 7.93 15.00 -21.62
CA ASP A 43 8.66 16.19 -21.15
C ASP A 43 8.03 16.80 -19.87
N SER A 44 7.51 15.91 -19.02
CA SER A 44 6.80 16.28 -17.81
C SER A 44 7.64 15.98 -16.57
N GLU A 45 8.08 17.03 -15.89
CA GLU A 45 8.81 16.91 -14.62
C GLU A 45 7.90 16.38 -13.50
N SER A 46 6.60 16.69 -13.55
CA SER A 46 5.59 16.23 -12.58
C SER A 46 5.41 14.71 -12.57
N PHE A 47 5.56 14.06 -13.72
CA PHE A 47 5.47 12.60 -13.82
C PHE A 47 6.60 11.94 -13.02
N THR A 48 7.84 12.38 -13.23
CA THR A 48 9.01 11.86 -12.53
C THR A 48 8.93 12.11 -11.02
N ILE A 49 8.43 13.28 -10.59
CA ILE A 49 8.16 13.55 -9.17
C ILE A 49 7.15 12.56 -8.60
N GLY A 50 6.07 12.28 -9.34
CA GLY A 50 5.08 11.29 -8.94
C GLY A 50 5.65 9.88 -8.81
N VAL A 51 6.51 9.47 -9.76
CA VAL A 51 7.22 8.18 -9.71
C VAL A 51 8.16 8.09 -8.51
N LEU A 52 8.94 9.14 -8.23
CA LEU A 52 9.81 9.21 -7.04
C LEU A 52 9.00 9.13 -5.75
N GLY A 53 7.84 9.79 -5.69
CA GLY A 53 6.90 9.69 -4.59
C GLY A 53 6.36 8.27 -4.38
N LEU A 54 5.98 7.58 -5.47
CA LEU A 54 5.53 6.18 -5.43
C LEU A 54 6.62 5.23 -4.93
N ILE A 55 7.87 5.43 -5.37
CA ILE A 55 9.03 4.68 -4.87
C ILE A 55 9.24 4.95 -3.39
N GLY A 56 9.17 6.22 -2.96
CA GLY A 56 9.28 6.62 -1.56
C GLY A 56 8.23 5.96 -0.67
N LEU A 57 6.96 5.99 -1.10
CA LEU A 57 5.84 5.35 -0.39
C LEU A 57 6.04 3.84 -0.26
N SER A 58 6.52 3.20 -1.32
CA SER A 58 6.81 1.76 -1.33
C SER A 58 7.90 1.41 -0.31
N LEU A 59 8.96 2.22 -0.20
CA LEU A 59 10.02 2.01 0.78
C LEU A 59 9.55 2.23 2.22
N ILE A 60 8.69 3.22 2.47
CA ILE A 60 8.06 3.43 3.77
C ILE A 60 7.20 2.23 4.16
N TYR A 61 6.42 1.69 3.23
CA TYR A 61 5.63 0.47 3.46
C TYR A 61 6.53 -0.72 3.85
N ILE A 62 7.62 -0.94 3.11
CA ILE A 62 8.61 -2.01 3.42
C ILE A 62 9.21 -1.81 4.81
N SER A 63 9.57 -0.58 5.16
CA SER A 63 10.10 -0.23 6.48
C SER A 63 9.09 -0.55 7.59
N TRP A 64 7.85 -0.08 7.45
CA TRP A 64 6.79 -0.33 8.42
C TRP A 64 6.52 -1.83 8.57
N TYR A 65 6.46 -2.56 7.45
CA TYR A 65 6.26 -4.01 7.46
C TYR A 65 7.40 -4.73 8.22
N ARG A 66 8.65 -4.37 7.95
CA ARG A 66 9.82 -4.97 8.62
C ARG A 66 9.88 -4.59 10.09
N PHE A 67 9.44 -3.39 10.46
CA PHE A 67 9.30 -2.97 11.85
C PHE A 67 8.19 -3.75 12.59
N THR A 68 7.02 -3.93 11.97
CA THR A 68 5.85 -4.59 12.59
C THR A 68 6.00 -6.11 12.68
N PHE A 69 6.53 -6.75 11.63
CA PHE A 69 6.56 -8.22 11.55
C PHE A 69 7.94 -8.82 11.81
N ASN A 70 8.99 -8.00 11.95
CA ASN A 70 10.39 -8.38 12.16
C ASN A 70 10.87 -9.55 11.28
N ARG A 71 10.37 -9.62 10.03
CA ARG A 71 10.67 -10.65 9.04
C ARG A 71 11.09 -10.00 7.73
N LYS A 72 11.99 -10.65 6.99
CA LYS A 72 12.50 -10.18 5.68
C LYS A 72 11.49 -10.36 4.52
N GLY A 73 10.33 -10.96 4.77
CA GLY A 73 9.25 -11.06 3.77
C GLY A 73 8.59 -9.71 3.50
N LEU A 74 7.80 -9.62 2.43
CA LEU A 74 7.04 -8.41 2.06
C LEU A 74 5.53 -8.59 2.14
N ILE A 75 5.08 -9.84 2.26
CA ILE A 75 3.67 -10.21 2.25
C ILE A 75 3.40 -10.94 3.56
N PRO A 76 2.48 -10.45 4.40
CA PRO A 76 2.03 -11.22 5.54
C PRO A 76 1.27 -12.43 4.99
N TRP A 77 1.80 -13.63 5.22
CA TRP A 77 1.09 -14.86 4.86
C TRP A 77 -0.25 -14.91 5.61
N MET A 78 -1.27 -15.44 4.93
CA MET A 78 -2.67 -15.53 5.39
C MET A 78 -2.81 -16.15 6.79
N ASP A 79 -1.80 -16.91 7.21
CA ASP A 79 -1.70 -17.59 8.50
C ASP A 79 -1.66 -16.64 9.72
N ASN A 80 -1.33 -15.35 9.53
CA ASN A 80 -1.33 -14.35 10.60
C ASN A 80 -2.66 -13.61 10.75
N LEU A 81 -3.65 -13.86 9.90
CA LEU A 81 -4.97 -13.22 9.97
C LEU A 81 -5.85 -13.94 11.00
N ILE A 82 -6.22 -13.23 12.06
CA ILE A 82 -7.20 -13.73 13.04
C ILE A 82 -8.59 -13.67 12.40
N ASN A 83 -9.16 -14.83 12.03
CA ASN A 83 -10.50 -14.99 11.44
C ASN A 83 -10.74 -14.25 10.09
N PRO A 84 -10.02 -14.60 9.02
CA PRO A 84 -10.10 -13.91 7.73
C PRO A 84 -11.49 -14.04 7.05
N SER A 85 -12.25 -15.10 7.32
CA SER A 85 -13.61 -15.27 6.78
C SER A 85 -14.61 -14.22 7.26
N LYS A 86 -14.42 -13.67 8.48
CA LYS A 86 -15.32 -12.64 9.03
C LYS A 86 -14.99 -11.26 8.47
N SER A 87 -13.70 -10.92 8.30
CA SER A 87 -13.27 -9.64 7.72
C SER A 87 -13.66 -9.53 6.24
N SER A 88 -13.38 -10.57 5.45
CA SER A 88 -13.71 -10.60 4.02
C SER A 88 -15.21 -10.40 3.74
N LYS A 89 -16.10 -10.98 4.56
CA LYS A 89 -17.56 -10.77 4.41
C LYS A 89 -17.98 -9.32 4.68
N ILE A 90 -17.36 -8.65 5.65
CA ILE A 90 -17.64 -7.25 5.97
C ILE A 90 -17.12 -6.35 4.85
N GLU A 91 -15.92 -6.61 4.35
CA GLU A 91 -15.31 -5.87 3.25
C GLU A 91 -16.13 -6.00 1.95
N LEU A 92 -16.66 -7.20 1.67
CA LEU A 92 -17.55 -7.43 0.53
C LEU A 92 -18.84 -6.60 0.65
N LEU A 93 -19.45 -6.58 1.83
CA LEU A 93 -20.63 -5.76 2.10
C LEU A 93 -20.34 -4.27 1.91
N ILE A 94 -19.18 -3.81 2.39
CA ILE A 94 -18.72 -2.42 2.20
C ILE A 94 -18.52 -2.13 0.70
N GLY A 95 -17.93 -3.05 -0.06
CA GLY A 95 -17.79 -2.91 -1.52
C GLY A 95 -19.13 -2.70 -2.22
N PHE A 96 -20.17 -3.45 -1.84
CA PHE A 96 -21.54 -3.24 -2.34
C PHE A 96 -22.12 -1.88 -1.95
N ILE A 97 -21.90 -1.41 -0.72
CA ILE A 97 -22.32 -0.08 -0.27
C ILE A 97 -21.67 1.01 -1.13
N PHE A 98 -20.38 0.86 -1.45
CA PHE A 98 -19.65 1.80 -2.32
C PHE A 98 -20.21 1.82 -3.75
N ILE A 99 -20.58 0.66 -4.32
CA ILE A 99 -21.25 0.59 -5.63
C ILE A 99 -22.62 1.28 -5.60
N LEU A 100 -23.41 1.05 -4.56
CA LEU A 100 -24.71 1.71 -4.39
C LEU A 100 -24.55 3.22 -4.20
N GLY A 101 -23.57 3.63 -3.40
CA GLY A 101 -23.22 5.04 -3.22
C GLY A 101 -22.75 5.68 -4.52
N ALA A 102 -21.98 4.95 -5.34
CA ALA A 102 -21.51 5.43 -6.64
C ALA A 102 -22.66 5.67 -7.60
N TRP A 103 -23.65 4.78 -7.64
CA TRP A 103 -24.88 4.99 -8.40
C TRP A 103 -25.69 6.17 -7.88
N PHE A 104 -25.82 6.31 -6.56
CA PHE A 104 -26.55 7.42 -5.95
C PHE A 104 -25.90 8.78 -6.24
N ILE A 105 -24.59 8.89 -6.04
CA ILE A 105 -23.82 10.12 -6.28
C ILE A 105 -23.75 10.42 -7.78
N GLY A 106 -23.47 9.41 -8.59
CA GLY A 106 -23.30 9.53 -10.03
C GLY A 106 -24.60 9.75 -10.80
N ASN A 107 -25.78 9.64 -10.19
CA ASN A 107 -27.06 9.84 -10.86
C ASN A 107 -27.94 10.91 -10.19
N ILE A 108 -28.07 10.91 -8.86
CA ILE A 108 -29.02 11.78 -8.14
C ILE A 108 -28.35 13.06 -7.64
N MET A 109 -27.07 12.99 -7.24
CA MET A 109 -26.34 14.11 -6.63
C MET A 109 -25.25 14.68 -7.56
N GLN A 110 -25.44 14.56 -8.89
CA GLN A 110 -24.50 15.07 -9.89
C GLN A 110 -24.26 16.59 -9.76
N ASP A 111 -25.27 17.35 -9.31
CA ASP A 111 -25.15 18.81 -9.17
C ASP A 111 -24.30 19.25 -7.97
N ILE A 112 -24.00 18.34 -7.03
CA ILE A 112 -23.27 18.64 -5.78
C ILE A 112 -21.82 18.16 -5.85
N PHE A 113 -21.55 17.09 -6.60
CA PHE A 113 -20.23 16.46 -6.66
C PHE A 113 -19.63 16.53 -8.07
N PRO A 114 -18.28 16.64 -8.20
CA PRO A 114 -17.62 16.58 -9.49
C PRO A 114 -17.97 15.29 -10.26
N ASP A 115 -18.12 15.41 -11.58
CA ASP A 115 -18.46 14.30 -12.48
C ASP A 115 -17.68 12.98 -12.25
N PRO A 116 -16.35 12.97 -12.00
CA PRO A 116 -15.62 11.72 -11.83
C PRO A 116 -15.85 11.05 -10.47
N THR A 117 -16.50 11.69 -9.49
CA THR A 117 -16.66 11.14 -8.14
C THR A 117 -17.42 9.82 -8.14
N GLY A 118 -18.49 9.70 -8.93
CA GLY A 118 -19.24 8.44 -9.08
C GLY A 118 -18.37 7.32 -9.67
N LEU A 119 -17.54 7.64 -10.67
CA LEU A 119 -16.63 6.68 -11.31
C LEU A 119 -15.56 6.18 -10.33
N ILE A 120 -14.94 7.09 -9.58
CA ILE A 120 -13.92 6.76 -8.57
C ILE A 120 -14.53 5.87 -7.48
N LEU A 121 -15.75 6.18 -7.03
CA LEU A 121 -16.42 5.42 -5.99
C LEU A 121 -16.83 4.02 -6.48
N ALA A 122 -17.27 3.91 -7.73
CA ALA A 122 -17.56 2.63 -8.36
C ALA A 122 -16.30 1.76 -8.48
N LEU A 123 -15.18 2.37 -8.87
CA LEU A 123 -13.88 1.70 -8.96
C LEU A 123 -13.44 1.15 -7.59
N ILE A 124 -13.51 1.97 -6.54
CA ILE A 124 -13.18 1.54 -5.17
C ILE A 124 -14.08 0.37 -4.74
N GLY A 125 -15.38 0.47 -4.98
CA GLY A 125 -16.34 -0.60 -4.67
C GLY A 125 -16.03 -1.91 -5.39
N ALA A 126 -15.72 -1.84 -6.69
CA ALA A 126 -15.36 -3.00 -7.51
C ALA A 126 -14.05 -3.66 -7.03
N LEU A 127 -13.04 -2.86 -6.68
CA LEU A 127 -11.77 -3.36 -6.14
C LEU A 127 -11.97 -4.08 -4.80
N LEU A 128 -12.81 -3.54 -3.91
CA LEU A 128 -13.13 -4.18 -2.64
C LEU A 128 -13.84 -5.52 -2.86
N ILE A 129 -14.86 -5.56 -3.72
CA ILE A 129 -15.57 -6.81 -4.04
C ILE A 129 -14.60 -7.85 -4.60
N LEU A 130 -13.72 -7.46 -5.52
CA LEU A 130 -12.73 -8.36 -6.11
C LEU A 130 -11.77 -8.92 -5.05
N HIS A 131 -11.22 -8.05 -4.20
CA HIS A 131 -10.32 -8.43 -3.12
C HIS A 131 -10.98 -9.39 -2.13
N SER A 132 -12.18 -9.04 -1.64
CA SER A 132 -12.90 -9.87 -0.68
C SER A 132 -13.29 -11.21 -1.27
N THR A 133 -13.75 -11.24 -2.54
CA THR A 133 -14.08 -12.47 -3.25
C THR A 133 -12.86 -13.38 -3.39
N TYR A 134 -11.70 -12.81 -3.77
CA TYR A 134 -10.45 -13.55 -3.83
C TYR A 134 -10.10 -14.20 -2.49
N VAL A 135 -10.17 -13.45 -1.39
CA VAL A 135 -9.88 -13.97 -0.04
C VAL A 135 -10.85 -15.08 0.34
N LEU A 136 -12.14 -14.91 0.05
CA LEU A 136 -13.19 -15.89 0.37
C LEU A 136 -13.03 -17.18 -0.43
N LEU A 137 -12.63 -17.08 -1.69
CA LEU A 137 -12.31 -18.23 -2.54
C LEU A 137 -11.02 -18.93 -2.09
N SER A 138 -9.96 -18.17 -1.78
CA SER A 138 -8.65 -18.69 -1.38
C SER A 138 -8.68 -19.44 -0.04
N ILE A 139 -9.53 -19.04 0.90
CA ILE A 139 -9.67 -19.71 2.21
C ILE A 139 -10.69 -20.85 2.15
N GLY A 140 -11.66 -20.78 1.22
CA GLY A 140 -12.71 -21.78 1.05
C GLY A 140 -12.39 -22.78 -0.06
N PRO A 141 -13.07 -22.71 -1.21
CA PRO A 141 -13.05 -23.76 -2.24
C PRO A 141 -11.76 -23.90 -3.04
N LEU A 142 -10.86 -22.90 -3.04
CA LEU A 142 -9.57 -22.92 -3.73
C LEU A 142 -8.39 -23.10 -2.77
N LYS A 143 -8.64 -23.61 -1.56
CA LYS A 143 -7.58 -23.93 -0.64
C LYS A 143 -6.82 -25.15 -1.17
N ASP A 144 -5.61 -24.94 -1.65
CA ASP A 144 -4.69 -26.04 -1.97
C ASP A 144 -4.45 -26.87 -0.69
N GLU A 145 -4.49 -28.20 -0.84
CA GLU A 145 -4.19 -29.17 0.23
C GLU A 145 -2.76 -29.05 0.76
#